data_AF-A0A6M8EEF1-F1
#
_entry.id   AF-A0A6M8EEF1-F1
#
_cell.length_a   1.000
_cell.length_b   1.000
_cell.length_c   1.000
_cell.angle_alpha   90.00
_cell.angle_beta   90.00
_cell.angle_gamma   90.00
#
_symmetry.space_group_name_H-M   'P 1'
#
loop_
_entity.id
_entity.type
_entity.pdbx_description
1 polymer ?
#
loop_
_entity_poly.entity_id
_entity_poly.type
_entity_poly.pdbx_seq_one_letter_code
_entity_poly.pdbx_strand_id
1 'polypeptide(L)'
;MHSLNDTPIFLEFLKRFFKFVKIEFRNRYIQNKLFIYSKCNCKDKGCATVYLKSRTPWKESVQGIYIFDTNKGMFIIHVEENGFLEFEALLYEQYPYKKEIDTFLKYEKAIHDSFPRQKKSIKSLTKKNKQMLHKYFRNLEHKHMNTIDLGEV
;
A
#
# COMPACT_ATOMS: atom_id res chain seq x y z
N MET A 1 -1.16 13.75 6.89
CA MET A 1 -1.72 12.40 6.74
C MET A 1 -3.09 12.50 6.12
N HIS A 2 -3.43 11.57 5.24
CA HIS A 2 -4.71 11.52 4.53
C HIS A 2 -5.38 10.15 4.67
N SER A 3 -6.69 10.10 4.48
CA SER A 3 -7.43 8.84 4.59
C SER A 3 -7.21 7.96 3.35
N LEU A 4 -6.95 6.67 3.54
CA LEU A 4 -6.94 5.70 2.43
C LEU A 4 -8.29 5.61 1.69
N ASN A 5 -9.39 6.00 2.34
CA ASN A 5 -10.72 6.02 1.71
C ASN A 5 -10.82 7.00 0.53
N ASP A 6 -9.91 7.98 0.46
CA ASP A 6 -9.85 8.97 -0.62
C ASP A 6 -9.08 8.47 -1.85
N THR A 7 -8.39 7.33 -1.73
CA THR A 7 -7.64 6.65 -2.80
C THR A 7 -8.19 5.24 -3.00
N PRO A 8 -9.41 5.10 -3.55
CA PRO A 8 -10.10 3.82 -3.62
C PRO A 8 -9.38 2.77 -4.50
N ILE A 9 -8.62 3.19 -5.52
CA ILE A 9 -7.83 2.24 -6.34
C ILE A 9 -6.68 1.68 -5.51
N PHE A 10 -5.92 2.54 -4.84
CA PHE A 10 -4.82 2.13 -3.97
C PHE A 10 -5.29 1.28 -2.79
N LEU A 11 -6.39 1.66 -2.13
CA LEU A 11 -6.95 0.91 -1.02
C LEU A 11 -7.34 -0.52 -1.43
N GLU A 12 -8.04 -0.68 -2.55
CA GLU A 12 -8.42 -2.00 -3.04
C GLU A 12 -7.20 -2.80 -3.51
N PHE A 13 -6.20 -2.13 -4.11
CA PHE A 13 -4.94 -2.76 -4.47
C PHE A 13 -4.23 -3.33 -3.23
N LEU A 14 -4.02 -2.53 -2.18
CA LEU A 14 -3.41 -2.97 -0.92
C LEU A 14 -4.13 -4.18 -0.32
N LYS A 15 -5.48 -4.14 -0.26
CA LYS A 15 -6.27 -5.26 0.28
C LYS A 15 -6.04 -6.56 -0.49
N ARG A 16 -6.04 -6.49 -1.82
CA ARG A 16 -5.81 -7.66 -2.68
C ARG A 16 -4.37 -8.13 -2.61
N PHE A 17 -3.43 -7.20 -2.53
CA PHE A 17 -2.01 -7.52 -2.44
C PHE A 17 -1.68 -8.21 -1.11
N PHE A 18 -2.09 -7.65 0.04
CA PHE A 18 -1.90 -8.30 1.34
C PHE A 18 -2.56 -9.69 1.41
N LYS A 19 -3.74 -9.86 0.79
CA LYS A 19 -4.36 -11.18 0.64
C LYS A 19 -3.52 -12.13 -0.23
N PHE A 20 -2.97 -11.63 -1.34
CA PHE A 20 -2.11 -12.41 -2.24
C PHE A 20 -0.84 -12.89 -1.52
N VAL A 21 -0.16 -12.00 -0.78
CA VAL A 21 1.07 -12.32 -0.03
C VAL A 21 0.82 -12.93 1.35
N LYS A 22 -0.44 -13.22 1.71
CA LYS A 22 -0.85 -13.81 3.00
C LYS A 22 -0.41 -13.01 4.24
N ILE A 23 -0.28 -11.70 4.12
CA ILE A 23 -0.10 -10.80 5.28
C ILE A 23 -1.49 -10.55 5.87
N GLU A 24 -1.77 -11.18 7.01
CA GLU A 24 -2.99 -10.96 7.75
C GLU A 24 -2.81 -9.91 8.85
N PHE A 25 -3.18 -8.67 8.54
CA PHE A 25 -3.51 -7.73 9.60
C PHE A 25 -4.77 -8.24 10.30
N ARG A 26 -4.68 -8.65 11.57
CA ARG A 26 -5.82 -9.12 12.40
C ARG A 26 -7.04 -8.17 12.38
N ASN A 27 -6.89 -6.95 11.86
CA ASN A 27 -7.96 -5.98 11.71
C ASN A 27 -8.53 -5.94 10.28
N ARG A 28 -9.82 -6.29 10.16
CA ARG A 28 -10.60 -6.28 8.90
C ARG A 28 -10.74 -4.90 8.23
N TYR A 29 -10.30 -3.81 8.88
CA TYR A 29 -10.54 -2.43 8.45
C TYR A 29 -9.26 -1.61 8.28
N ILE A 30 -8.31 -2.08 7.45
CA ILE A 30 -7.07 -1.34 7.17
C ILE A 30 -7.34 0.11 6.74
N GLN A 31 -8.47 0.37 6.06
CA GLN A 31 -8.87 1.70 5.59
C GLN A 31 -9.12 2.75 6.68
N ASN A 32 -9.38 2.31 7.93
CA ASN A 32 -9.68 3.18 9.07
C ASN A 32 -8.52 3.28 10.06
N LYS A 33 -7.43 2.53 9.81
CA LYS A 33 -6.26 2.45 10.67
C LYS A 33 -4.99 2.91 10.00
N LEU A 34 -4.85 2.66 8.69
CA LEU A 34 -3.76 3.13 7.87
C LEU A 34 -4.14 4.43 7.16
N PHE A 35 -3.19 5.36 7.16
CA PHE A 35 -3.33 6.69 6.58
C PHE A 35 -2.16 6.93 5.65
N ILE A 36 -2.41 7.61 4.54
CA ILE A 36 -1.37 8.02 3.60
C ILE A 36 -0.56 9.11 4.28
N TYR A 37 0.72 8.83 4.50
CA TYR A 37 1.67 9.81 5.02
C TYR A 37 2.27 10.59 3.86
N SER A 38 2.93 9.90 2.93
CA SER A 38 3.59 10.50 1.77
C SER A 38 3.78 9.48 0.65
N LYS A 39 4.53 9.84 -0.40
CA LYS A 39 4.98 8.94 -1.46
C LYS A 39 6.45 9.17 -1.75
N CYS A 40 7.10 8.21 -2.40
CA CYS A 40 8.44 8.43 -2.91
C CYS A 40 8.42 9.48 -4.03
N ASN A 41 9.41 10.37 -3.98
CA ASN A 41 9.61 11.46 -4.95
C ASN A 41 10.80 11.21 -5.87
N CYS A 42 11.30 9.97 -5.94
CA CYS A 42 12.26 9.62 -6.97
C CYS A 42 11.62 9.86 -8.35
N LYS A 43 12.44 10.25 -9.32
CA LYS A 43 11.97 10.53 -10.69
C LYS A 43 11.81 9.24 -11.52
N ASP A 44 11.98 8.08 -10.90
CA ASP A 44 11.84 6.80 -11.57
C ASP A 44 10.35 6.53 -11.89
N LYS A 45 10.09 6.26 -13.17
CA LYS A 45 8.75 5.92 -13.66
C LYS A 45 8.26 4.58 -13.11
N GLY A 46 9.17 3.68 -12.78
CA GLY A 46 8.90 2.35 -12.23
C GLY A 46 8.68 2.32 -10.72
N CYS A 47 8.86 3.43 -10.00
CA CYS A 47 8.61 3.51 -8.57
C CYS A 47 7.17 3.96 -8.29
N ALA A 48 6.43 3.20 -7.47
CA ALA A 48 5.13 3.60 -6.93
C ALA A 48 5.06 3.41 -5.42
N THR A 49 6.16 3.70 -4.73
CA THR A 49 6.26 3.59 -3.27
C THR A 49 5.35 4.59 -2.56
N VAL A 50 4.61 4.10 -1.56
CA VAL A 50 3.70 4.89 -0.71
C VAL A 50 4.04 4.64 0.75
N TYR A 51 4.18 5.71 1.52
CA TYR A 51 4.43 5.65 2.95
C TYR A 51 3.11 5.81 3.69
N LEU A 52 2.81 4.85 4.57
CA LEU A 52 1.60 4.81 5.38
C LEU A 52 1.95 4.93 6.85
N LYS A 53 0.99 5.45 7.61
CA LYS A 53 1.07 5.51 9.07
C LYS A 53 -0.18 4.93 9.68
N SER A 54 0.00 4.00 10.60
CA SER A 54 -1.04 3.46 11.45
C SER A 54 -1.35 4.43 12.59
N ARG A 55 -2.61 4.48 13.04
CA ARG A 55 -2.98 5.20 14.28
C ARG A 55 -2.38 4.56 15.53
N THR A 56 -2.15 3.26 15.51
CA THR A 56 -1.61 2.49 16.64
C THR A 56 -0.32 1.80 16.22
N PRO A 57 0.70 1.70 17.10
CA PRO A 57 1.88 0.87 16.89
C PRO A 57 1.54 -0.53 16.38
N TRP A 58 2.43 -1.09 15.57
CA TRP A 58 2.29 -2.47 15.08
C TRP A 58 2.77 -3.45 16.15
N LYS A 59 2.13 -4.62 16.24
CA LYS A 59 2.61 -5.69 17.12
C LYS A 59 3.93 -6.23 16.58
N GLU A 60 4.87 -6.59 17.45
CA GLU A 60 6.16 -7.21 17.10
C GLU A 60 5.99 -8.35 16.08
N SER A 61 4.98 -9.20 16.27
CA SER A 61 4.69 -10.33 15.39
C SER A 61 4.40 -10.00 13.90
N VAL A 62 4.22 -8.73 13.55
CA VAL A 62 4.00 -8.28 12.16
C VAL A 62 5.03 -7.25 11.71
N GLN A 63 6.00 -6.92 12.57
CA GLN A 63 7.10 -6.02 12.24
C GLN A 63 8.12 -6.75 11.35
N GLY A 64 8.92 -5.98 10.61
CA GLY A 64 9.98 -6.50 9.76
C GLY A 64 9.84 -6.07 8.30
N ILE A 65 10.70 -6.64 7.47
CA ILE A 65 10.81 -6.33 6.04
C ILE A 65 10.40 -7.57 5.25
N TYR A 66 9.34 -7.43 4.45
CA TYR A 66 8.82 -8.50 3.61
C TYR A 66 9.08 -8.17 2.14
N ILE A 67 9.88 -9.00 1.47
CA ILE A 67 10.25 -8.80 0.07
C ILE A 67 9.50 -9.82 -0.79
N PHE A 68 8.85 -9.33 -1.85
CA PHE A 68 8.08 -10.14 -2.79
C PHE A 68 8.52 -9.86 -4.22
N ASP A 69 9.22 -10.82 -4.84
CA ASP A 69 9.51 -10.79 -6.26
C ASP A 69 8.36 -11.42 -7.05
N THR A 70 7.78 -10.66 -7.97
CA THR A 70 6.61 -11.07 -8.76
C THR A 70 6.84 -10.90 -10.25
N ASN A 71 6.00 -11.53 -11.06
CA ASN A 71 6.00 -11.31 -12.50
C ASN A 71 5.60 -9.88 -12.93
N LYS A 72 5.19 -9.03 -11.98
CA LYS A 72 4.76 -7.64 -12.19
C LYS A 72 5.61 -6.61 -11.43
N GLY A 73 6.76 -7.02 -10.92
CA GLY A 73 7.69 -6.16 -10.19
C GLY A 73 8.02 -6.67 -8.81
N MET A 74 8.85 -5.91 -8.11
CA MET A 74 9.28 -6.18 -6.75
C MET A 74 8.46 -5.33 -5.78
N PHE A 75 7.94 -5.96 -4.74
CA PHE A 75 7.28 -5.27 -3.64
C PHE A 75 8.07 -5.47 -2.36
N ILE A 76 8.29 -4.39 -1.62
CA ILE A 76 8.90 -4.44 -0.29
C ILE A 76 7.89 -3.83 0.67
N ILE A 77 7.52 -4.58 1.71
CA ILE A 77 6.66 -4.08 2.77
C ILE A 77 7.51 -4.00 4.02
N HIS A 78 7.80 -2.78 4.46
CA HIS A 78 8.49 -2.53 5.71
C HIS A 78 7.46 -2.12 6.76
N VAL A 79 7.38 -2.85 7.87
CA VAL A 79 6.46 -2.59 8.99
C VAL A 79 7.27 -2.23 10.22
N GLU A 80 7.18 -0.97 10.65
CA GLU A 80 7.95 -0.43 11.77
C GLU A 80 7.15 -0.43 13.08
N GLU A 81 7.82 -0.59 14.23
CA GLU A 81 7.18 -0.57 15.55
C GLU A 81 6.27 0.67 15.77
N ASN A 82 6.78 1.84 15.41
CA ASN A 82 6.14 3.16 15.59
C ASN A 82 4.83 3.36 14.79
N GLY A 83 4.39 2.34 14.03
CA GLY A 83 3.18 2.37 13.22
C GLY A 83 3.40 2.77 11.77
N PHE A 84 4.62 3.10 11.34
CA PHE A 84 4.92 3.30 9.93
C PHE A 84 4.85 2.00 9.14
N LEU A 85 4.39 2.11 7.91
CA LEU A 85 4.38 1.03 6.93
C LEU A 85 4.81 1.59 5.58
N GLU A 86 5.95 1.15 5.09
CA GLU A 86 6.45 1.52 3.77
C GLU A 86 6.00 0.45 2.77
N PHE A 87 5.19 0.85 1.80
CA PHE A 87 4.74 -0.02 0.72
C PHE A 87 5.53 0.34 -0.53
N GLU A 88 6.65 -0.33 -0.75
CA GLU A 88 7.47 -0.15 -1.94
C GLU A 88 6.98 -1.02 -3.08
N ALA A 89 6.96 -0.42 -4.26
CA ALA A 89 6.61 -1.09 -5.51
C ALA A 89 7.59 -0.61 -6.57
N LEU A 90 8.55 -1.47 -6.92
CA LEU A 90 9.74 -1.18 -7.71
C LEU A 90 9.74 -2.05 -8.98
N LEU A 91 10.27 -1.51 -10.07
CA LEU A 91 10.57 -2.22 -11.32
C LEU A 91 9.35 -2.82 -12.08
N TYR A 92 9.07 -2.22 -13.25
CA TYR A 92 8.23 -2.61 -14.41
C TYR A 92 6.70 -2.84 -14.32
N GLU A 93 6.02 -2.17 -15.28
CA GLU A 93 4.60 -1.80 -15.44
C GLU A 93 4.09 -0.62 -14.59
N GLN A 94 3.20 0.19 -15.17
CA GLN A 94 2.47 1.22 -14.42
C GLN A 94 1.57 0.53 -13.39
N TYR A 95 1.93 0.62 -12.12
CA TYR A 95 1.08 0.13 -11.04
C TYR A 95 -0.32 0.76 -11.13
N PRO A 96 -1.42 -0.03 -11.03
CA PRO A 96 -2.78 0.44 -11.27
C PRO A 96 -3.18 1.67 -10.44
N TYR A 97 -2.58 1.82 -9.27
CA TYR A 97 -2.86 2.90 -8.33
C TYR A 97 -1.94 4.12 -8.48
N LYS A 98 -0.81 4.02 -9.21
CA LYS A 98 0.25 5.04 -9.22
C LYS A 98 -0.30 6.41 -9.60
N LYS A 99 -1.07 6.47 -10.69
CA LYS A 99 -1.68 7.72 -11.18
C LYS A 99 -2.64 8.34 -10.16
N GLU A 100 -3.39 7.52 -9.42
CA GLU A 100 -4.29 7.99 -8.37
C GLU A 100 -3.49 8.65 -7.24
N ILE A 101 -2.44 7.98 -6.75
CA ILE A 101 -1.58 8.50 -5.69
C ILE A 101 -0.83 9.77 -6.11
N ASP A 102 -0.25 9.78 -7.32
CA ASP A 102 0.44 10.96 -7.84
C ASP A 102 -0.50 12.17 -7.97
N THR A 103 -1.73 11.93 -8.43
CA THR A 103 -2.76 12.97 -8.54
C THR A 103 -3.17 13.45 -7.16
N PHE A 104 -3.50 12.51 -6.26
CA PHE A 104 -3.96 12.79 -4.91
C PHE A 104 -2.96 13.64 -4.13
N LEU A 105 -1.70 13.22 -4.07
CA LEU A 105 -0.66 13.92 -3.31
C LEU A 105 -0.11 15.18 -4.02
N LYS A 106 -0.39 15.39 -5.32
CA LYS A 106 -0.08 16.65 -6.01
C LYS A 106 -1.06 17.77 -5.65
N TYR A 107 -2.34 17.44 -5.45
CA TYR A 107 -3.39 18.43 -5.17
C TYR A 107 -3.57 18.73 -3.68
N GLU A 108 -3.18 17.81 -2.80
CA GLU A 108 -3.22 17.99 -1.35
C GLU A 108 -2.03 18.85 -0.88
N LYS A 109 -2.29 20.02 -0.29
CA LYS A 109 -1.28 21.06 -0.03
C LYS A 109 -0.50 20.94 1.28
N ALA A 110 -0.81 20.00 2.18
CA ALA A 110 0.00 19.76 3.36
C ALA A 110 -0.27 18.38 3.97
N ILE A 111 0.80 17.63 4.27
CA ILE A 111 0.71 16.46 5.14
C ILE A 111 0.52 16.98 6.56
N HIS A 112 -0.69 16.88 7.10
CA HIS A 112 -0.93 17.20 8.51
C HIS A 112 -0.44 16.09 9.45
N ASP A 113 0.17 16.43 10.58
CA ASP A 113 0.60 15.45 11.59
C ASP A 113 -0.56 14.79 12.35
N SER A 114 -1.77 15.34 12.23
CA SER A 114 -2.97 14.79 12.85
C SER A 114 -3.61 13.69 11.99
N PHE A 115 -4.11 12.65 12.65
CA PHE A 115 -4.85 11.59 11.98
C PHE A 115 -6.22 12.10 11.50
N PRO A 116 -6.55 11.92 10.21
CA PRO A 116 -7.88 12.23 9.69
C PRO A 116 -9.00 11.57 10.49
N ARG A 117 -10.17 12.23 10.55
CA ARG A 117 -11.39 11.63 11.09
C ARG A 117 -11.73 10.37 10.29
N GLN A 118 -12.19 9.33 11.00
CA GLN A 118 -12.65 8.11 10.34
C GLN A 118 -13.86 8.42 9.47
N LYS A 119 -13.81 8.00 8.21
CA LYS A 119 -14.92 8.15 7.28
C LYS A 119 -15.80 6.90 7.37
N LYS A 120 -17.13 7.11 7.39
CA LYS A 120 -18.11 6.02 7.37
C LYS A 120 -18.26 5.40 5.98
N SER A 121 -17.99 6.16 4.94
CA SER A 121 -18.12 5.73 3.54
C SER A 121 -16.78 5.70 2.82
N ILE A 122 -16.61 4.68 1.98
CA ILE A 122 -15.47 4.53 1.06
C ILE A 122 -15.95 5.00 -0.31
N LYS A 123 -15.15 5.83 -1.00
CA LYS A 123 -15.46 6.21 -2.37
C LYS A 123 -15.55 4.94 -3.24
N SER A 124 -16.68 4.75 -3.93
CA SER A 124 -16.88 3.54 -4.72
C SER A 124 -15.97 3.51 -5.95
N LEU A 125 -15.36 2.35 -6.22
CA LEU A 125 -14.64 2.12 -7.46
C LEU A 125 -15.58 2.11 -8.67
N THR A 126 -15.17 2.76 -9.75
CA THR A 126 -15.84 2.68 -11.04
C THR A 126 -15.72 1.26 -11.63
N LYS A 127 -16.63 0.88 -12.55
CA LYS A 127 -16.56 -0.41 -13.26
C LYS A 127 -15.22 -0.61 -13.97
N LYS A 128 -14.71 0.45 -14.61
CA LYS A 128 -13.40 0.47 -15.28
C LYS A 128 -12.25 0.16 -14.31
N ASN A 129 -12.22 0.81 -13.14
CA ASN A 129 -11.17 0.59 -12.15
C ASN A 129 -11.22 -0.82 -11.56
N LYS A 130 -12.42 -1.35 -11.32
CA LYS A 130 -12.61 -2.74 -10.87
C LYS A 130 -12.05 -3.74 -11.88
N GLN A 131 -12.36 -3.55 -13.17
CA GLN A 131 -11.85 -4.40 -14.25
C GLN A 131 -10.33 -4.31 -14.39
N MET A 132 -9.76 -3.10 -14.29
CA MET A 132 -8.31 -2.89 -14.30
C MET A 132 -7.63 -3.67 -13.17
N LEU A 133 -8.11 -3.54 -11.93
CA LEU A 133 -7.58 -4.28 -10.78
C LEU A 133 -7.77 -5.79 -10.95
N HIS A 134 -8.92 -6.24 -11.45
CA HIS A 134 -9.15 -7.66 -11.70
C HIS A 134 -8.16 -8.21 -12.72
N LYS A 135 -7.94 -7.53 -13.85
CA LYS A 135 -6.95 -7.92 -14.86
C LYS A 135 -5.54 -7.95 -14.30
N TYR A 136 -5.17 -6.98 -13.46
CA TYR A 136 -3.86 -6.93 -12.83
C TYR A 136 -3.61 -8.16 -11.94
N PHE A 137 -4.53 -8.47 -11.03
CA PHE A 137 -4.37 -9.56 -10.07
C PHE A 137 -4.61 -10.95 -10.66
N ARG A 138 -5.33 -11.07 -11.79
CA ARG A 138 -5.63 -12.38 -12.42
C ARG A 138 -4.37 -13.15 -12.81
N ASN A 139 -3.33 -12.44 -13.23
CA ASN A 139 -2.08 -13.02 -13.70
C ASN A 139 -0.91 -12.59 -12.80
N LEU A 140 -1.17 -12.21 -11.55
CA LEU A 140 -0.10 -11.85 -10.60
C LEU A 140 0.43 -13.13 -9.96
N GLU A 141 1.72 -13.37 -10.09
CA GLU A 141 2.38 -14.60 -9.64
C GLU A 141 3.73 -14.27 -8.99
N HIS A 142 4.12 -15.07 -7.99
CA HIS A 142 5.48 -15.00 -7.42
C HIS A 142 6.49 -15.53 -8.44
N LYS A 143 7.58 -14.80 -8.68
CA LYS A 143 8.70 -15.29 -9.51
C LYS A 143 9.59 -16.23 -8.73
N HIS A 144 9.95 -15.84 -7.51
CA HIS A 144 10.66 -16.67 -6.54
C HIS A 144 10.15 -16.31 -5.13
N MET A 145 9.72 -17.31 -4.35
CA MET A 145 9.42 -17.09 -2.92
C MET A 145 10.74 -17.02 -2.15
N ASN A 146 11.36 -15.85 -2.11
CA ASN A 146 12.40 -15.55 -1.13
C ASN A 146 11.78 -14.66 -0.05
N THR A 147 10.98 -15.25 0.83
CA THR A 147 10.65 -14.58 2.09
C THR A 147 11.91 -14.61 2.93
N ILE A 148 12.74 -13.58 2.81
CA ILE A 148 13.85 -13.37 3.74
C ILE A 148 13.24 -12.67 4.95
N ASP A 149 12.88 -13.45 5.97
CA ASP A 149 12.68 -12.92 7.30
C ASP A 149 14.06 -12.50 7.82
N LEU A 150 14.29 -11.19 7.90
CA LEU A 150 15.58 -10.65 8.35
C LEU A 150 15.74 -10.70 9.88
N GLY A 151 14.77 -11.27 10.62
CA GLY A 151 14.83 -11.39 12.07
C GLY A 151 14.77 -10.03 12.78
N GLU A 152 14.50 -10.08 14.09
CA GLU A 152 14.57 -8.90 14.96
C GLU A 152 16.02 -8.39 15.04
N VAL A 153 16.20 -7.06 14.92
CA VAL A 153 17.48 -6.36 15.14
C VAL A 153 17.77 -6.26 16.63
#